data_AF-A0A916LK23-F1
#
_entry.id   AF-A0A916LK23-F1
#
_cell.length_a   1.000
_cell.length_b   1.000
_cell.length_c   1.000
_cell.angle_alpha   90.00
_cell.angle_beta   90.00
_cell.angle_gamma   90.00
#
_symmetry.space_group_name_H-M   'P 1'
#
loop_
_entity.id
_entity.type
_entity.pdbx_description
1 polymer ?
#
loop_
_entity_poly.entity_id
_entity_poly.type
_entity_poly.pdbx_seq_one_letter_code
_entity_poly.pdbx_strand_id
1 'polypeptide(L)'
;MFGKTSLLILIGFMTAFSIYHIRLTRAVISATDSFSYYYSKTLVHETAVSAMNIGVSRLWKDATLVGSSFNVIMNNCTALVRIHTVIPDSVVRLSVRAWGYAFVDTYYAKYKKPYKIEDSSFAYFVYSSGPVTPASKYFWFTGTEFYQGAPVYWIDGDTVWGPVHTNGVLHTYGSPVFYDKVTAYSGINPQPTSNKNKAKFYGGWEVGIYAEIPVDMTRTKTAAINGGGVFNQSVYLKFLPNCKVVKRNITGWETQNIGTGQYSRTRQVPILSPPDTVARVSELSSTGVIWVRGEVVVEGTLNGQLTILADGNIRIWDDLKYADDPNVNPNSDDFLGLVSYRNVIIADSDPNQNDVIIQAAIMAWNGGANDRNFIAENWNKRPPSGAIYLTGGICQEERGPVGQFAGGSGIIQNGFSKRYRYDPRFRDKAPPYYPLVNYRGIRQLQLISWWE
;
A
#
# COMPACT_ATOMS: atom_id res chain seq x y z
N MET A 1 -8.96 -49.23 -79.45
CA MET A 1 -7.64 -49.19 -78.76
C MET A 1 -7.64 -48.34 -77.48
N PHE A 2 -8.76 -48.23 -76.76
CA PHE A 2 -8.87 -47.34 -75.57
C PHE A 2 -8.56 -48.00 -74.21
N GLY A 3 -8.55 -49.34 -74.11
CA GLY A 3 -8.41 -50.01 -72.80
C GLY A 3 -7.00 -49.99 -72.19
N LYS A 4 -5.94 -50.07 -73.01
CA LYS A 4 -4.55 -50.14 -72.51
C LYS A 4 -4.03 -48.79 -72.01
N THR A 5 -4.38 -47.69 -72.69
CA THR A 5 -4.01 -46.32 -72.29
C THR A 5 -4.74 -45.90 -71.01
N SER A 6 -6.05 -46.21 -70.89
CA SER A 6 -6.81 -45.93 -69.66
C SER A 6 -6.30 -46.70 -68.45
N LEU A 7 -5.80 -47.94 -68.64
CA LEU A 7 -5.19 -48.73 -67.55
C LEU A 7 -3.88 -48.09 -67.05
N LEU A 8 -3.02 -47.61 -67.95
CA LEU A 8 -1.77 -46.93 -67.59
C LEU A 8 -2.03 -45.59 -66.88
N ILE A 9 -3.04 -44.84 -67.33
CA ILE A 9 -3.48 -43.61 -66.67
C ILE A 9 -4.00 -43.91 -65.26
N LEU A 10 -4.82 -44.96 -65.11
CA LEU A 10 -5.36 -45.37 -63.82
C LEU A 10 -4.24 -45.79 -62.85
N ILE A 11 -3.26 -46.58 -63.29
CA ILE A 11 -2.09 -46.97 -62.49
C ILE A 11 -1.24 -45.74 -62.14
N GLY A 12 -1.07 -44.80 -63.07
CA GLY A 12 -0.39 -43.52 -62.84
C GLY A 12 -1.08 -42.67 -61.77
N PHE A 13 -2.41 -42.57 -61.81
CA PHE A 13 -3.17 -41.89 -60.75
C PHE A 13 -3.12 -42.63 -59.42
N MET A 14 -3.25 -43.96 -59.42
CA MET A 14 -3.13 -44.75 -58.18
C MET A 14 -1.76 -44.55 -57.52
N THR A 15 -0.67 -44.64 -58.28
CA THR A 15 0.69 -44.44 -57.75
C THR A 15 0.91 -43.00 -57.27
N ALA A 16 0.45 -42.00 -58.02
CA ALA A 16 0.52 -40.59 -57.62
C ALA A 16 -0.28 -40.32 -56.33
N PHE A 17 -1.51 -40.84 -56.22
CA PHE A 17 -2.32 -40.72 -55.01
C PHE A 17 -1.74 -41.50 -53.83
N SER A 18 -1.13 -42.67 -54.05
CA SER A 18 -0.42 -43.40 -52.99
C SER A 18 0.79 -42.63 -52.48
N ILE A 19 1.60 -42.02 -53.36
CA ILE A 19 2.74 -41.19 -52.95
C ILE A 19 2.26 -39.93 -52.21
N TYR A 20 1.20 -39.29 -52.71
CA TYR A 20 0.57 -38.14 -52.06
C TYR A 20 0.03 -38.50 -50.67
N HIS A 21 -0.65 -39.64 -50.55
CA HIS A 21 -1.16 -40.16 -49.28
C HIS A 21 -0.02 -40.39 -48.28
N ILE A 22 1.08 -41.04 -48.68
CA ILE A 22 2.26 -41.25 -47.81
C ILE A 22 2.84 -39.90 -47.35
N ARG A 23 2.94 -38.91 -48.24
CA ARG A 23 3.42 -37.56 -47.88
C ARG A 23 2.47 -36.85 -46.91
N LEU A 24 1.16 -36.96 -47.13
CA LEU A 24 0.14 -36.37 -46.26
C LEU A 24 0.15 -37.03 -44.87
N THR A 25 0.26 -38.36 -44.79
CA THR A 25 0.40 -39.08 -43.53
C THR A 25 1.64 -38.65 -42.77
N ARG A 26 2.79 -38.50 -43.45
CA ARG A 26 4.03 -37.98 -42.83
C ARG A 26 3.88 -36.55 -42.33
N ALA A 27 3.20 -35.69 -43.08
CA ALA A 27 2.93 -34.32 -42.68
C ALA A 27 2.03 -34.26 -41.43
N VAL A 28 0.98 -35.08 -41.38
CA VAL A 28 0.09 -35.19 -40.21
C VAL A 28 0.86 -35.67 -38.98
N ILE A 29 1.65 -36.74 -39.10
CA ILE A 29 2.47 -37.26 -37.99
C ILE A 29 3.44 -36.19 -37.49
N SER A 30 4.16 -35.51 -38.40
CA SER A 30 5.09 -34.44 -38.03
C SER A 30 4.39 -33.25 -37.36
N ALA A 31 3.17 -32.92 -37.77
CA ALA A 31 2.38 -31.86 -37.15
C ALA A 31 1.91 -32.28 -35.74
N THR A 32 1.47 -33.54 -35.57
CA THR A 32 1.10 -34.11 -34.28
C THR A 32 2.28 -34.17 -33.32
N ASP A 33 3.47 -34.58 -33.77
CA ASP A 33 4.69 -34.61 -32.96
C ASP A 33 5.11 -33.19 -32.54
N SER A 34 5.04 -32.24 -33.47
CA SER A 34 5.33 -30.82 -33.17
C SER A 34 4.34 -30.28 -32.14
N PHE A 35 3.04 -30.55 -32.31
CA PHE A 35 2.02 -30.15 -31.36
C PHE A 35 2.25 -30.79 -29.98
N SER A 36 2.55 -32.09 -29.91
CA SER A 36 2.85 -32.79 -28.66
C SER A 36 4.08 -32.19 -27.97
N TYR A 37 5.14 -31.89 -28.72
CA TYR A 37 6.34 -31.24 -28.19
C TYR A 37 6.04 -29.87 -27.59
N TYR A 38 5.34 -29.00 -28.33
CA TYR A 38 4.99 -27.66 -27.84
C TYR A 38 4.01 -27.72 -26.66
N TYR A 39 3.03 -28.63 -26.70
CA TYR A 39 2.12 -28.87 -25.58
C TYR A 39 2.87 -29.28 -24.31
N SER A 40 3.75 -30.26 -24.40
CA SER A 40 4.60 -30.68 -23.28
C SER A 40 5.53 -29.55 -22.82
N LYS A 41 6.06 -28.74 -23.73
CA LYS A 41 6.90 -27.58 -23.39
C LYS A 41 6.11 -26.54 -22.59
N THR A 42 4.89 -26.20 -23.01
CA THR A 42 4.00 -25.30 -22.26
C THR A 42 3.65 -25.86 -20.89
N LEU A 43 3.33 -27.16 -20.78
CA LEU A 43 3.04 -27.78 -19.49
C LEU A 43 4.24 -27.71 -18.52
N VAL A 44 5.46 -27.92 -19.01
CA VAL A 44 6.68 -27.82 -18.19
C VAL A 44 6.89 -26.38 -17.71
N HIS A 45 6.67 -25.39 -18.59
CA HIS A 45 6.75 -23.97 -18.24
C HIS A 45 5.74 -23.57 -17.16
N GLU A 46 4.44 -23.87 -17.37
CA GLU A 46 3.37 -23.60 -16.40
C GLU A 46 3.63 -24.29 -15.05
N THR A 47 4.21 -25.49 -15.09
CA THR A 47 4.61 -26.23 -13.89
C THR A 47 5.77 -25.53 -13.16
N ALA A 48 6.73 -24.95 -13.88
CA ALA A 48 7.82 -24.18 -13.27
C ALA A 48 7.30 -22.92 -12.56
N VAL A 49 6.44 -22.14 -13.22
CA VAL A 49 5.82 -20.93 -12.65
C VAL A 49 4.95 -21.27 -11.44
N SER A 50 4.12 -22.30 -11.54
CA SER A 50 3.26 -22.75 -10.45
C SER A 50 4.04 -23.29 -9.25
N ALA A 51 5.09 -24.09 -9.49
CA ALA A 51 5.97 -24.58 -8.44
C ALA A 51 6.73 -23.45 -7.75
N MET A 52 7.11 -22.39 -8.49
CA MET A 52 7.71 -21.20 -7.93
C MET A 52 6.73 -20.49 -6.97
N ASN A 53 5.49 -20.23 -7.38
CA ASN A 53 4.46 -19.64 -6.51
C ASN A 53 4.21 -20.47 -5.24
N ILE A 54 4.15 -21.80 -5.36
CA ILE A 54 4.04 -22.70 -4.21
C ILE A 54 5.25 -22.56 -3.28
N GLY A 55 6.46 -22.48 -3.84
CA GLY A 55 7.67 -22.34 -3.05
C GLY A 55 7.79 -21.00 -2.35
N VAL A 56 7.39 -19.90 -2.98
CA VAL A 56 7.28 -18.59 -2.32
C VAL A 56 6.29 -18.66 -1.16
N SER A 57 5.10 -19.24 -1.38
CA SER A 57 4.08 -19.36 -0.32
C SER A 57 4.56 -20.21 0.86
N ARG A 58 5.28 -21.32 0.59
CA ARG A 58 5.86 -22.16 1.66
C ARG A 58 6.97 -21.44 2.40
N LEU A 59 7.88 -20.78 1.68
CA LEU A 59 8.97 -19.99 2.25
C LEU A 59 8.44 -18.83 3.12
N TRP A 60 7.29 -18.26 2.76
CA TRP A 60 6.60 -17.25 3.55
C TRP A 60 6.04 -17.78 4.86
N LYS A 61 5.52 -19.02 4.86
CA LYS A 61 4.97 -19.65 6.07
C LYS A 61 6.06 -20.20 7.00
N ASP A 62 7.15 -20.71 6.46
CA ASP A 62 8.20 -21.37 7.22
C ASP A 62 9.59 -21.04 6.65
N ALA A 63 10.33 -20.24 7.40
CA ALA A 63 11.67 -19.82 7.01
C ALA A 63 12.76 -20.85 7.34
N THR A 64 12.43 -21.94 8.05
CA THR A 64 13.37 -23.07 8.24
C THR A 64 13.59 -23.85 6.94
N LEU A 65 12.74 -23.63 5.93
CA LEU A 65 12.88 -24.19 4.60
C LEU A 65 14.06 -23.60 3.81
N VAL A 66 14.71 -22.55 4.30
CA VAL A 66 15.96 -22.05 3.70
C VAL A 66 17.06 -23.10 3.82
N GLY A 67 17.64 -23.51 2.69
CA GLY A 67 18.59 -24.63 2.60
C GLY A 67 17.93 -25.97 2.28
N SER A 68 16.59 -26.02 2.18
CA SER A 68 15.85 -27.23 1.82
C SER A 68 15.47 -27.27 0.33
N SER A 69 15.00 -28.43 -0.10
CA SER A 69 14.40 -28.62 -1.42
C SER A 69 13.20 -29.55 -1.33
N PHE A 70 12.20 -29.35 -2.18
CA PHE A 70 11.03 -30.22 -2.25
C PHE A 70 10.52 -30.34 -3.67
N ASN A 71 9.81 -31.44 -3.95
CA ASN A 71 9.20 -31.69 -5.24
C ASN A 71 7.76 -31.19 -5.27
N VAL A 72 7.37 -30.66 -6.42
CA VAL A 72 6.00 -30.32 -6.78
C VAL A 72 5.66 -31.09 -8.04
N ILE A 73 4.55 -31.83 -8.02
CA ILE A 73 4.09 -32.62 -9.17
C ILE A 73 2.77 -32.01 -9.63
N MET A 74 2.71 -31.60 -10.89
CA MET A 74 1.54 -30.93 -11.49
C MET A 74 1.49 -31.31 -12.97
N ASN A 75 0.30 -31.54 -13.52
CA ASN A 75 0.12 -31.76 -14.97
C ASN A 75 1.08 -32.83 -15.57
N ASN A 76 1.33 -33.94 -14.84
CA ASN A 76 2.30 -34.99 -15.19
C ASN A 76 3.75 -34.52 -15.37
N CYS A 77 4.08 -33.31 -14.96
CA CYS A 77 5.43 -32.76 -14.88
C CYS A 77 5.90 -32.75 -13.43
N THR A 78 7.21 -32.84 -13.23
CA THR A 78 7.82 -32.75 -11.90
C THR A 78 8.70 -31.50 -11.85
N ALA A 79 8.54 -30.72 -10.78
CA ALA A 79 9.41 -29.59 -10.48
C ALA A 79 10.13 -29.80 -9.16
N LEU A 80 11.43 -29.54 -9.16
CA LEU A 80 12.24 -29.46 -7.95
C LEU A 80 12.40 -27.98 -7.59
N VAL A 81 11.87 -27.61 -6.44
CA VAL A 81 12.07 -26.28 -5.84
C VAL A 81 13.23 -26.39 -4.87
N ARG A 82 14.22 -25.50 -5.02
CA ARG A 82 15.35 -25.37 -4.09
C ARG A 82 15.38 -23.96 -3.53
N ILE A 83 15.66 -23.86 -2.24
CA ILE A 83 15.70 -22.61 -1.51
C ILE A 83 17.09 -22.50 -0.89
N HIS A 84 17.82 -21.43 -1.19
CA HIS A 84 19.17 -21.23 -0.68
C HIS A 84 19.43 -19.76 -0.37
N THR A 85 20.23 -19.52 0.66
CA THR A 85 20.75 -18.18 0.93
C THR A 85 21.80 -17.81 -0.11
N VAL A 86 21.77 -16.55 -0.52
CA VAL A 86 22.92 -15.90 -1.17
C VAL A 86 23.76 -15.32 -0.03
N ILE A 87 25.08 -15.43 -0.10
CA ILE A 87 26.00 -14.86 0.88
C ILE A 87 26.80 -13.78 0.13
N PRO A 88 27.03 -12.57 0.67
CA PRO A 88 26.84 -12.13 2.06
C PRO A 88 25.52 -11.41 2.38
N ASP A 89 24.72 -11.07 1.37
CA ASP A 89 23.50 -10.28 1.55
C ASP A 89 22.37 -11.19 2.03
N SER A 90 21.50 -10.75 2.97
CA SER A 90 20.36 -11.50 3.52
C SER A 90 19.24 -11.88 2.51
N VAL A 91 19.64 -12.17 1.28
CA VAL A 91 18.87 -12.54 0.10
C VAL A 91 18.71 -14.06 0.08
N VAL A 92 17.50 -14.51 -0.17
CA VAL A 92 17.15 -15.90 -0.45
C VAL A 92 16.84 -16.04 -1.92
N ARG A 93 17.50 -16.99 -2.57
CA ARG A 93 17.19 -17.39 -3.93
C ARG A 93 16.30 -18.63 -3.90
N LEU A 94 15.16 -18.54 -4.57
CA LEU A 94 14.36 -19.69 -4.94
C LEU A 94 14.71 -20.07 -6.38
N SER A 95 15.07 -21.32 -6.62
CA SER A 95 15.29 -21.85 -7.97
C SER A 95 14.38 -23.04 -8.20
N VAL A 96 13.70 -23.04 -9.34
CA VAL A 96 12.85 -24.14 -9.78
C VAL A 96 13.46 -24.75 -11.03
N ARG A 97 13.50 -26.08 -11.06
CA ARG A 97 13.75 -26.86 -12.29
C ARG A 97 12.57 -27.77 -12.50
N ALA A 98 11.76 -27.49 -13.51
CA ALA A 98 10.68 -28.35 -13.95
C ALA A 98 11.13 -29.24 -15.10
N TRP A 99 10.58 -30.45 -15.16
CA TRP A 99 10.77 -31.33 -16.30
C TRP A 99 9.54 -32.18 -16.58
N GLY A 100 9.41 -32.53 -17.85
CA GLY A 100 8.42 -33.43 -18.39
C GLY A 100 9.00 -34.26 -19.51
N TYR A 101 8.18 -35.14 -20.07
CA TYR A 101 8.60 -36.03 -21.15
C TYR A 101 7.71 -35.83 -22.36
N ALA A 102 8.33 -35.68 -23.53
CA ALA A 102 7.64 -35.66 -24.81
C ALA A 102 8.18 -36.78 -25.70
N PHE A 103 7.32 -37.32 -26.55
CA PHE A 103 7.76 -38.23 -27.60
C PHE A 103 8.35 -37.42 -28.75
N VAL A 104 9.58 -37.72 -29.13
CA VAL A 104 10.26 -37.14 -30.29
C VAL A 104 10.84 -38.30 -31.07
N ASP A 105 10.32 -38.55 -32.27
CA ASP A 105 10.63 -39.75 -33.05
C ASP A 105 12.14 -39.94 -33.26
N THR A 106 12.84 -38.90 -33.72
CA THR A 106 14.30 -38.93 -33.97
C THR A 106 15.11 -39.26 -32.71
N TYR A 107 14.68 -38.77 -31.55
CA TYR A 107 15.35 -39.02 -30.28
C TYR A 107 15.04 -40.42 -29.76
N TYR A 108 13.79 -40.85 -29.87
CA TYR A 108 13.36 -42.18 -29.44
C TYR A 108 13.99 -43.29 -30.29
N ALA A 109 14.11 -43.08 -31.61
CA ALA A 109 14.79 -44.01 -32.51
C ALA A 109 16.23 -44.31 -32.07
N LYS A 110 16.95 -43.27 -31.59
CA LYS A 110 18.35 -43.36 -31.16
C LYS A 110 18.53 -43.87 -29.72
N TYR A 111 17.73 -43.38 -28.78
CA TYR A 111 17.96 -43.60 -27.34
C TYR A 111 16.93 -44.50 -26.66
N LYS A 112 15.87 -44.93 -27.36
CA LYS A 112 14.80 -45.79 -26.87
C LYS A 112 14.11 -45.28 -25.60
N LYS A 113 14.07 -43.95 -25.42
CA LYS A 113 13.44 -43.26 -24.27
C LYS A 113 12.86 -41.91 -24.70
N PRO A 114 11.79 -41.42 -24.04
CA PRO A 114 11.20 -40.13 -24.37
C PRO A 114 12.19 -38.97 -24.12
N TYR A 115 12.00 -37.88 -24.85
CA TYR A 115 12.83 -36.68 -24.72
C TYR A 115 12.45 -35.93 -23.45
N LYS A 116 13.46 -35.61 -22.63
CA LYS A 116 13.27 -34.82 -21.41
C LYS A 116 13.24 -33.34 -21.78
N ILE A 117 12.11 -32.70 -21.56
CA ILE A 117 11.98 -31.25 -21.67
C ILE A 117 12.19 -30.68 -20.27
N GLU A 118 13.01 -29.64 -20.17
CA GLU A 118 13.29 -28.97 -18.91
C GLU A 118 13.07 -27.47 -19.07
N ASP A 119 12.57 -26.86 -18.00
CA ASP A 119 12.48 -25.41 -17.86
C ASP A 119 12.91 -25.02 -16.45
N SER A 120 13.35 -23.78 -16.28
CA SER A 120 13.87 -23.31 -15.01
C SER A 120 13.55 -21.86 -14.78
N SER A 121 13.07 -21.54 -13.59
CA SER A 121 12.83 -20.17 -13.15
C SER A 121 13.58 -19.91 -11.85
N PHE A 122 13.93 -18.66 -11.60
CA PHE A 122 14.47 -18.26 -10.31
C PHE A 122 13.98 -16.89 -9.87
N ALA A 123 13.89 -16.72 -8.56
CA ALA A 123 13.49 -15.47 -7.94
C ALA A 123 14.38 -15.18 -6.74
N TYR A 124 14.74 -13.92 -6.57
CA TYR A 124 15.48 -13.43 -5.41
C TYR A 124 14.53 -12.71 -4.47
N PHE A 125 14.62 -13.04 -3.20
CA PHE A 125 13.86 -12.42 -2.13
C PHE A 125 14.77 -11.89 -1.05
N VAL A 126 14.39 -10.83 -0.37
CA VAL A 126 15.01 -10.45 0.91
C VAL A 126 14.02 -10.68 2.02
N TYR A 127 14.49 -11.34 3.08
CA TYR A 127 13.82 -11.30 4.37
C TYR A 127 14.13 -9.97 5.02
N SER A 128 13.16 -9.06 5.01
CA SER A 128 13.30 -7.86 5.83
C SER A 128 12.87 -8.18 7.25
N SER A 129 13.81 -8.04 8.19
CA SER A 129 13.56 -7.93 9.63
C SER A 129 13.39 -6.48 10.09
N GLY A 130 13.62 -5.52 9.19
CA GLY A 130 13.46 -4.10 9.43
C GLY A 130 12.13 -3.55 8.88
N PRO A 131 11.76 -2.33 9.28
CA PRO A 131 10.57 -1.70 8.75
C PRO A 131 10.76 -1.40 7.26
N VAL A 132 9.97 -2.02 6.38
CA VAL A 132 10.04 -1.80 4.91
C VAL A 132 8.73 -1.36 4.30
N THR A 133 7.65 -1.32 5.10
CA THR A 133 6.35 -0.85 4.64
C THR A 133 6.14 0.60 5.09
N PRO A 134 6.03 1.59 4.20
CA PRO A 134 5.68 2.94 4.60
C PRO A 134 4.34 2.99 5.34
N ALA A 135 4.24 3.79 6.40
CA ALA A 135 3.00 3.94 7.16
C ALA A 135 1.83 4.47 6.29
N SER A 136 2.13 5.20 5.22
CA SER A 136 1.17 5.68 4.23
C SER A 136 0.43 4.56 3.49
N LYS A 137 0.94 3.32 3.50
CA LYS A 137 0.27 2.17 2.88
C LYS A 137 -1.07 1.85 3.56
N TYR A 138 -1.22 2.24 4.82
CA TYR A 138 -2.49 2.15 5.51
C TYR A 138 -3.34 3.38 5.27
N PHE A 139 -4.61 3.15 4.97
CA PHE A 139 -5.60 4.21 5.07
C PHE A 139 -5.82 4.59 6.53
N TRP A 140 -5.91 3.58 7.39
CA TRP A 140 -6.16 3.76 8.81
C TRP A 140 -5.24 2.84 9.60
N PHE A 141 -4.39 3.42 10.44
CA PHE A 141 -3.54 2.68 11.37
C PHE A 141 -3.59 3.36 12.74
N THR A 142 -4.18 2.71 13.72
CA THR A 142 -4.20 3.16 15.12
C THR A 142 -3.43 2.25 16.06
N GLY A 143 -2.79 2.83 17.08
CA GLY A 143 -2.29 2.08 18.22
C GLY A 143 -3.44 1.63 19.13
N THR A 144 -4.34 2.56 19.46
CA THR A 144 -5.56 2.32 20.23
C THR A 144 -6.76 3.03 19.59
N GLU A 145 -7.92 2.39 19.68
CA GLU A 145 -9.22 2.90 19.19
C GLU A 145 -10.05 3.57 20.31
N PHE A 146 -9.41 3.88 21.43
CA PHE A 146 -10.01 4.64 22.53
C PHE A 146 -9.56 6.09 22.47
N TYR A 147 -10.42 7.01 22.89
CA TYR A 147 -10.08 8.40 23.17
C TYR A 147 -10.54 8.74 24.58
N GLN A 148 -9.63 9.18 25.46
CA GLN A 148 -9.95 9.50 26.87
C GLN A 148 -10.71 8.37 27.60
N GLY A 149 -10.36 7.11 27.32
CA GLY A 149 -10.98 5.93 27.92
C GLY A 149 -12.33 5.50 27.32
N ALA A 150 -12.84 6.20 26.29
CA ALA A 150 -14.05 5.81 25.57
C ALA A 150 -13.72 5.21 24.20
N PRO A 151 -14.35 4.09 23.79
CA PRO A 151 -14.15 3.53 22.46
C PRO A 151 -14.75 4.45 21.38
N VAL A 152 -14.06 4.59 20.26
CA VAL A 152 -14.54 5.33 19.10
C VAL A 152 -14.96 4.35 18.01
N TYR A 153 -16.18 4.51 17.51
CA TYR A 153 -16.80 3.54 16.61
C TYR A 153 -16.62 3.94 15.13
N TRP A 154 -16.62 2.93 14.27
CA TRP A 154 -17.06 3.03 12.88
C TRP A 154 -18.55 2.69 12.84
N ILE A 155 -19.36 3.55 12.23
CA ILE A 155 -20.83 3.49 12.35
C ILE A 155 -21.54 3.29 11.00
N ASP A 156 -22.86 3.13 11.04
CA ASP A 156 -23.71 3.14 9.84
C ASP A 156 -23.39 4.34 8.93
N GLY A 157 -23.18 4.06 7.64
CA GLY A 157 -22.82 5.07 6.64
C GLY A 157 -21.31 5.27 6.43
N ASP A 158 -20.46 4.81 7.37
CA ASP A 158 -19.02 4.83 7.17
C ASP A 158 -18.63 3.82 6.10
N THR A 159 -17.92 4.30 5.08
CA THR A 159 -17.36 3.46 4.03
C THR A 159 -15.87 3.70 3.93
N VAL A 160 -15.10 2.62 4.04
CA VAL A 160 -13.64 2.64 4.06
C VAL A 160 -13.11 1.87 2.86
N TRP A 161 -12.53 2.61 1.94
CA TRP A 161 -11.70 2.09 0.85
C TRP A 161 -10.26 2.27 1.28
N GLY A 162 -9.46 1.20 1.35
CA GLY A 162 -8.08 1.24 1.84
C GLY A 162 -7.79 0.28 3.00
N PRO A 163 -6.54 -0.19 3.16
CA PRO A 163 -6.16 -1.10 4.24
C PRO A 163 -6.36 -0.48 5.62
N VAL A 164 -6.94 -1.24 6.54
CA VAL A 164 -7.18 -0.83 7.94
C VAL A 164 -6.39 -1.72 8.89
N HIS A 165 -5.71 -1.10 9.84
CA HIS A 165 -5.02 -1.77 10.93
C HIS A 165 -5.29 -1.07 12.28
N THR A 166 -5.43 -1.85 13.34
CA THR A 166 -5.35 -1.33 14.70
C THR A 166 -4.61 -2.29 15.62
N ASN A 167 -3.74 -1.78 16.50
CA ASN A 167 -3.18 -2.61 17.57
C ASN A 167 -4.17 -2.81 18.74
N GLY A 168 -5.29 -2.09 18.74
CA GLY A 168 -6.34 -2.21 19.75
C GLY A 168 -7.48 -3.13 19.32
N VAL A 169 -8.67 -2.82 19.85
CA VAL A 169 -9.93 -3.42 19.44
C VAL A 169 -10.63 -2.49 18.46
N LEU A 170 -10.87 -2.94 17.23
CA LEU A 170 -11.66 -2.17 16.27
C LEU A 170 -13.14 -2.20 16.68
N HIS A 171 -13.74 -1.04 16.92
CA HIS A 171 -15.15 -0.94 17.29
C HIS A 171 -16.03 -0.58 16.09
N THR A 172 -17.08 -1.37 15.89
CA THR A 172 -18.07 -1.18 14.82
C THR A 172 -19.48 -1.12 15.42
N TYR A 173 -20.35 -0.30 14.85
CA TYR A 173 -21.75 -0.20 15.22
C TYR A 173 -22.62 -0.07 13.97
N GLY A 174 -23.69 -0.85 13.89
CA GLY A 174 -24.45 -0.94 12.64
C GLY A 174 -23.63 -1.61 11.54
N SER A 175 -23.67 -1.06 10.33
CA SER A 175 -23.23 -1.64 9.06
C SER A 175 -22.17 -0.83 8.30
N PRO A 176 -21.05 -0.42 8.95
CA PRO A 176 -19.93 0.17 8.23
C PRO A 176 -19.37 -0.82 7.20
N VAL A 177 -18.80 -0.30 6.11
CA VAL A 177 -18.32 -1.10 4.98
C VAL A 177 -16.82 -0.93 4.79
N PHE A 178 -16.07 -2.03 4.81
CA PHE A 178 -14.63 -2.09 4.58
C PHE A 178 -14.35 -2.87 3.30
N TYR A 179 -13.79 -2.21 2.29
CA TYR A 179 -13.52 -2.82 0.98
C TYR A 179 -12.19 -3.56 0.89
N ASP A 180 -11.19 -3.16 1.68
CA ASP A 180 -9.89 -3.81 1.76
C ASP A 180 -9.71 -4.58 3.08
N LYS A 181 -8.57 -5.27 3.20
CA LYS A 181 -8.22 -6.08 4.36
C LYS A 181 -8.22 -5.23 5.64
N VAL A 182 -8.95 -5.73 6.64
CA VAL A 182 -8.94 -5.21 8.01
C VAL A 182 -8.09 -6.11 8.89
N THR A 183 -7.20 -5.53 9.68
CA THR A 183 -6.36 -6.27 10.62
C THR A 183 -6.46 -5.63 12.00
N ALA A 184 -6.49 -6.45 13.05
CA ALA A 184 -6.48 -5.97 14.42
C ALA A 184 -5.59 -6.84 15.30
N TYR A 185 -4.91 -6.28 16.30
CA TYR A 185 -4.17 -7.09 17.26
C TYR A 185 -5.10 -7.63 18.37
N SER A 186 -5.76 -6.75 19.13
CA SER A 186 -6.58 -7.17 20.28
C SER A 186 -7.96 -7.70 19.90
N GLY A 187 -8.53 -7.30 18.76
CA GLY A 187 -9.79 -7.87 18.27
C GLY A 187 -10.66 -6.91 17.46
N ILE A 188 -11.85 -7.37 17.12
CA ILE A 188 -12.91 -6.58 16.47
C ILE A 188 -14.18 -6.77 17.29
N ASN A 189 -14.86 -5.67 17.63
CA ASN A 189 -16.05 -5.64 18.45
C ASN A 189 -17.20 -4.92 17.72
N PRO A 190 -18.38 -5.53 17.58
CA PRO A 190 -18.70 -6.93 17.87
C PRO A 190 -17.84 -7.90 17.05
N GLN A 191 -17.66 -9.14 17.50
CA GLN A 191 -16.87 -10.12 16.75
C GLN A 191 -17.48 -10.34 15.35
N PRO A 192 -16.69 -10.39 14.25
CA PRO A 192 -17.23 -10.49 12.90
C PRO A 192 -18.07 -11.75 12.62
N THR A 193 -17.87 -12.82 13.39
CA THR A 193 -18.66 -14.06 13.31
C THR A 193 -19.95 -14.02 14.11
N SER A 194 -20.19 -12.96 14.90
CA SER A 194 -21.40 -12.81 15.70
C SER A 194 -22.54 -12.24 14.88
N ASN A 195 -23.76 -12.73 15.09
CA ASN A 195 -24.99 -12.17 14.52
C ASN A 195 -25.25 -10.71 14.95
N LYS A 196 -24.54 -10.21 15.97
CA LYS A 196 -24.60 -8.81 16.41
C LYS A 196 -23.71 -7.88 15.56
N ASN A 197 -22.73 -8.42 14.84
CA ASN A 197 -21.91 -7.63 13.93
C ASN A 197 -22.65 -7.49 12.59
N LYS A 198 -22.92 -6.25 12.18
CA LYS A 198 -23.49 -5.95 10.84
C LYS A 198 -22.51 -5.24 9.90
N ALA A 199 -21.25 -5.05 10.33
CA ALA A 199 -20.19 -4.52 9.50
C ALA A 199 -19.87 -5.47 8.35
N LYS A 200 -19.50 -4.90 7.19
CA LYS A 200 -19.21 -5.66 5.97
C LYS A 200 -17.72 -5.61 5.69
N PHE A 201 -17.04 -6.76 5.73
CA PHE A 201 -15.60 -6.88 5.49
C PHE A 201 -15.32 -7.56 4.14
N TYR A 202 -15.43 -6.81 3.03
CA TYR A 202 -15.27 -7.38 1.69
C TYR A 202 -13.82 -7.78 1.38
N GLY A 203 -12.83 -7.05 1.91
CA GLY A 203 -11.41 -7.41 1.79
C GLY A 203 -10.93 -8.43 2.83
N GLY A 204 -11.86 -8.97 3.63
CA GLY A 204 -11.58 -9.90 4.73
C GLY A 204 -11.05 -9.21 5.98
N TRP A 205 -10.98 -9.97 7.06
CA TRP A 205 -10.47 -9.51 8.36
C TRP A 205 -9.49 -10.51 8.96
N GLU A 206 -8.65 -10.06 9.90
CA GLU A 206 -7.73 -10.91 10.65
C GLU A 206 -7.45 -10.30 12.02
N VAL A 207 -7.39 -11.15 13.04
CA VAL A 207 -7.11 -10.76 14.43
C VAL A 207 -5.81 -11.41 14.88
N GLY A 208 -5.06 -10.76 15.78
CA GLY A 208 -3.77 -11.22 16.29
C GLY A 208 -2.56 -10.69 15.51
N ILE A 209 -2.78 -9.76 14.57
CA ILE A 209 -1.70 -9.10 13.82
C ILE A 209 -1.28 -7.86 14.57
N TYR A 210 -0.02 -7.78 14.98
CA TYR A 210 0.58 -6.59 15.59
C TYR A 210 1.50 -5.88 14.59
N ALA A 211 1.31 -4.58 14.41
CA ALA A 211 2.21 -3.73 13.65
C ALA A 211 2.77 -2.64 14.56
N GLU A 212 4.09 -2.47 14.60
CA GLU A 212 4.74 -1.42 15.36
C GLU A 212 4.74 -0.12 14.54
N ILE A 213 4.03 0.88 15.05
CA ILE A 213 4.01 2.21 14.48
C ILE A 213 5.45 2.76 14.49
N PRO A 214 5.95 3.34 13.39
CA PRO A 214 7.35 3.74 13.26
C PRO A 214 7.81 4.62 14.42
N VAL A 215 8.71 4.13 15.25
CA VAL A 215 9.38 4.92 16.32
C VAL A 215 10.70 5.53 15.85
N ASP A 216 11.36 4.85 14.91
CA ASP A 216 12.65 5.27 14.40
C ASP A 216 12.48 6.26 13.23
N MET A 217 12.74 7.53 13.52
CA MET A 217 12.76 8.60 12.53
C MET A 217 14.17 8.88 11.99
N THR A 218 15.16 8.04 12.29
CA THR A 218 16.57 8.27 11.89
C THR A 218 16.69 8.46 10.38
N ARG A 219 15.99 7.63 9.59
CA ARG A 219 15.98 7.75 8.12
C ARG A 219 15.43 9.10 7.65
N THR A 220 14.28 9.52 8.20
CA THR A 220 13.63 10.79 7.86
C THR A 220 14.47 11.99 8.33
N LYS A 221 14.98 11.97 9.57
CA LYS A 221 15.85 13.03 10.13
C LYS A 221 17.17 13.14 9.38
N THR A 222 17.80 12.03 9.01
CA THR A 222 19.05 12.02 8.24
C THR A 222 18.85 12.65 6.85
N ALA A 223 17.74 12.33 6.17
CA ALA A 223 17.40 12.96 4.90
C ALA A 223 17.16 14.47 5.04
N ALA A 224 16.55 14.91 6.15
CA ALA A 224 16.39 16.34 6.44
C ALA A 224 17.73 17.05 6.68
N ILE A 225 18.64 16.45 7.45
CA ILE A 225 19.97 16.99 7.74
C ILE A 225 20.84 17.08 6.48
N ASN A 226 20.82 16.06 5.62
CA ASN A 226 21.72 15.94 4.47
C ASN A 226 21.30 16.77 3.24
N GLY A 227 20.13 17.38 3.25
CA GLY A 227 19.68 18.23 2.13
C GLY A 227 18.25 18.75 2.24
N GLY A 228 17.56 18.47 3.34
CA GLY A 228 16.12 18.61 3.39
C GLY A 228 15.58 19.84 4.15
N GLY A 229 16.43 20.55 4.88
CA GLY A 229 16.05 21.75 5.63
C GLY A 229 15.67 21.41 7.06
N VAL A 230 16.52 21.85 8.00
CA VAL A 230 16.27 21.74 9.44
C VAL A 230 15.92 23.12 9.97
N PHE A 231 14.72 23.26 10.53
CA PHE A 231 14.23 24.51 11.11
C PHE A 231 14.18 24.39 12.63
N ASN A 232 14.95 25.24 13.32
CA ASN A 232 15.03 25.24 14.78
C ASN A 232 13.84 25.91 15.48
N GLN A 233 13.08 26.74 14.75
CA GLN A 233 11.92 27.46 15.25
C GLN A 233 10.63 26.85 14.66
N SER A 234 9.50 27.12 15.28
CA SER A 234 8.19 26.82 14.71
C SER A 234 7.98 27.59 13.41
N VAL A 235 7.40 26.96 12.40
CA VAL A 235 7.26 27.54 11.06
C VAL A 235 5.82 27.48 10.56
N TYR A 236 5.46 28.47 9.76
CA TYR A 236 4.24 28.50 8.97
C TYR A 236 4.62 28.31 7.50
N LEU A 237 3.99 27.34 6.84
CA LEU A 237 4.23 26.99 5.44
C LEU A 237 2.92 27.11 4.66
N LYS A 238 2.90 28.05 3.71
CA LYS A 238 1.81 28.18 2.74
C LYS A 238 2.30 27.72 1.37
N PHE A 239 1.75 26.61 0.88
CA PHE A 239 2.03 26.08 -0.43
C PHE A 239 1.22 26.80 -1.49
N LEU A 240 1.88 27.15 -2.59
CA LEU A 240 1.29 27.87 -3.70
C LEU A 240 1.22 26.95 -4.93
N PRO A 241 0.16 27.04 -5.76
CA PRO A 241 -0.01 26.20 -6.94
C PRO A 241 1.15 26.26 -7.96
N ASN A 242 1.99 27.29 -7.90
CA ASN A 242 3.15 27.50 -8.77
C ASN A 242 4.45 26.85 -8.26
N CYS A 243 4.34 25.74 -7.51
CA CYS A 243 5.45 24.99 -6.89
C CYS A 243 6.26 25.79 -5.85
N LYS A 244 5.77 26.95 -5.41
CA LYS A 244 6.45 27.77 -4.40
C LYS A 244 5.85 27.52 -3.02
N VAL A 245 6.65 27.78 -2.01
CA VAL A 245 6.25 27.76 -0.60
C VAL A 245 6.66 29.06 0.07
N VAL A 246 5.71 29.66 0.78
CA VAL A 246 5.95 30.82 1.63
C VAL A 246 6.23 30.31 3.04
N LYS A 247 7.46 30.47 3.51
CA LYS A 247 7.87 30.18 4.88
C LYS A 247 7.83 31.45 5.71
N ARG A 248 7.23 31.36 6.90
CA ARG A 248 7.31 32.37 7.97
C ARG A 248 7.71 31.68 9.27
N ASN A 249 8.37 32.40 10.17
CA ASN A 249 8.60 31.90 11.52
C ASN A 249 7.40 32.27 12.40
N ILE A 250 7.01 31.36 13.30
CA ILE A 250 5.98 31.62 14.29
C ILE A 250 6.68 32.20 15.52
N THR A 251 6.44 33.48 15.80
CA THR A 251 7.10 34.20 16.91
C THR A 251 6.34 34.10 18.22
N GLY A 252 5.07 33.65 18.16
CA GLY A 252 4.21 33.48 19.32
C GLY A 252 2.83 32.98 18.93
N TRP A 253 1.96 32.86 19.92
CA TRP A 253 0.57 32.45 19.75
C TRP A 253 -0.37 33.44 20.45
N GLU A 254 -1.44 33.81 19.78
CA GLU A 254 -2.52 34.61 20.33
C GLU A 254 -3.70 33.69 20.68
N THR A 255 -4.22 33.81 21.90
CA THR A 255 -5.45 33.13 22.31
C THR A 255 -6.64 34.03 22.00
N GLN A 256 -7.53 33.57 21.11
CA GLN A 256 -8.75 34.29 20.77
C GLN A 256 -9.97 33.59 21.35
N ASN A 257 -10.85 34.35 22.01
CA ASN A 257 -12.18 33.88 22.41
C ASN A 257 -13.14 34.07 21.22
N ILE A 258 -13.79 32.99 20.79
CA ILE A 258 -14.70 33.00 19.63
C ILE A 258 -15.99 32.25 19.93
N GLY A 259 -16.99 32.47 19.06
CA GLY A 259 -18.30 31.86 19.19
C GLY A 259 -19.16 32.51 20.27
N THR A 260 -20.43 32.09 20.33
CA THR A 260 -21.42 32.58 21.28
C THR A 260 -22.25 31.43 21.84
N GLY A 261 -22.81 31.61 23.03
CA GLY A 261 -23.66 30.60 23.68
C GLY A 261 -22.95 29.24 23.84
N GLN A 262 -23.61 28.17 23.41
CA GLN A 262 -23.08 26.80 23.53
C GLN A 262 -21.82 26.53 22.69
N TYR A 263 -21.52 27.39 21.71
CA TYR A 263 -20.32 27.29 20.84
C TYR A 263 -19.16 28.19 21.27
N SER A 264 -19.25 28.83 22.44
CA SER A 264 -18.17 29.65 23.02
C SER A 264 -16.94 28.78 23.32
N ARG A 265 -15.78 29.21 22.81
CA ARG A 265 -14.51 28.46 22.87
C ARG A 265 -13.30 29.37 22.65
N THR A 266 -12.10 28.84 22.91
CA THR A 266 -10.82 29.51 22.64
C THR A 266 -10.07 28.82 21.51
N ARG A 267 -9.37 29.58 20.67
CA ARG A 267 -8.47 29.05 19.65
C ARG A 267 -7.07 29.67 19.75
N GLN A 268 -6.07 28.96 19.26
CA GLN A 268 -4.69 29.45 19.14
C GLN A 268 -4.41 29.94 17.71
N VAL A 269 -4.06 31.20 17.56
CA VAL A 269 -3.70 31.83 16.28
C VAL A 269 -2.20 32.11 16.24
N PRO A 270 -1.46 31.67 15.21
CA PRO A 270 -0.02 31.88 15.15
C PRO A 270 0.29 33.35 14.82
N ILE A 271 1.21 33.95 15.56
CA ILE A 271 1.78 35.27 15.28
C ILE A 271 2.96 35.05 14.32
N LEU A 272 2.84 35.57 13.10
CA LEU A 272 3.79 35.29 12.01
C LEU A 272 4.78 36.44 11.83
N SER A 273 6.05 36.10 11.65
CA SER A 273 7.03 37.04 11.12
C SER A 273 6.68 37.47 9.69
N PRO A 274 7.27 38.55 9.16
CA PRO A 274 7.32 38.77 7.71
C PRO A 274 7.83 37.52 6.97
N PRO A 275 7.48 37.33 5.68
CA PRO A 275 7.97 36.23 4.87
C PRO A 275 9.49 36.09 4.96
N ASP A 276 9.93 34.96 5.50
CA ASP A 276 11.35 34.63 5.64
C ASP A 276 11.88 34.07 4.32
N THR A 277 11.07 33.28 3.62
CA THR A 277 11.45 32.68 2.34
C THR A 277 10.25 32.51 1.43
N VAL A 278 10.43 32.80 0.15
CA VAL A 278 9.51 32.43 -0.93
C VAL A 278 10.33 31.70 -1.99
N ALA A 279 10.37 30.38 -1.89
CA ALA A 279 11.24 29.52 -2.72
C ALA A 279 10.45 28.38 -3.33
N ARG A 280 11.05 27.67 -4.31
CA ARG A 280 10.47 26.42 -4.80
C ARG A 280 10.52 25.36 -3.70
N VAL A 281 9.58 24.42 -3.69
CA VAL A 281 9.58 23.30 -2.73
C VAL A 281 10.91 22.53 -2.77
N SER A 282 11.46 22.32 -3.97
CA SER A 282 12.77 21.66 -4.17
C SER A 282 13.98 22.46 -3.68
N GLU A 283 13.85 23.78 -3.56
CA GLU A 283 14.88 24.66 -3.01
C GLU A 283 14.81 24.72 -1.48
N LEU A 284 13.61 24.51 -0.92
CA LEU A 284 13.43 24.37 0.53
C LEU A 284 14.03 23.05 1.04
N SER A 285 14.03 22.02 0.19
CA SER A 285 14.44 20.66 0.52
C SER A 285 14.84 19.88 -0.73
N SER A 286 16.13 19.60 -0.93
CA SER A 286 16.61 18.81 -2.08
C SER A 286 16.30 17.31 -1.95
N THR A 287 16.07 16.83 -0.72
CA THR A 287 15.68 15.45 -0.44
C THR A 287 14.15 15.28 -0.34
N GLY A 288 13.39 16.37 -0.36
CA GLY A 288 11.94 16.37 -0.16
C GLY A 288 11.52 16.05 1.28
N VAL A 289 12.37 16.31 2.27
CA VAL A 289 12.09 16.10 3.70
C VAL A 289 12.47 17.31 4.53
N ILE A 290 11.54 17.95 5.21
CA ILE A 290 11.84 19.04 6.14
C ILE A 290 11.70 18.54 7.57
N TRP A 291 12.63 18.93 8.45
CA TRP A 291 12.52 18.69 9.88
C TRP A 291 12.41 19.99 10.66
N VAL A 292 11.32 20.14 11.42
CA VAL A 292 11.03 21.29 12.27
C VAL A 292 11.10 20.86 13.73
N ARG A 293 11.96 21.50 14.52
CA ARG A 293 12.10 21.23 15.97
C ARG A 293 10.94 21.80 16.81
N GLY A 294 10.17 22.71 16.23
CA GLY A 294 8.98 23.30 16.83
C GLY A 294 7.67 22.77 16.24
N GLU A 295 6.62 23.58 16.33
CA GLU A 295 5.34 23.33 15.68
C GLU A 295 5.35 23.78 14.22
N VAL A 296 4.50 23.16 13.40
CA VAL A 296 4.30 23.54 12.01
C VAL A 296 2.85 23.91 11.80
N VAL A 297 2.62 25.06 11.16
CA VAL A 297 1.31 25.41 10.61
C VAL A 297 1.38 25.29 9.10
N VAL A 298 0.44 24.59 8.48
CA VAL A 298 0.45 24.27 7.04
C VAL A 298 -0.88 24.58 6.37
N GLU A 299 -0.81 25.07 5.12
CA GLU A 299 -1.96 25.27 4.23
C GLU A 299 -1.53 25.36 2.76
N GLY A 300 -2.50 25.29 1.85
CA GLY A 300 -2.35 25.65 0.45
C GLY A 300 -2.26 24.45 -0.49
N THR A 301 -1.66 24.67 -1.66
CA THR A 301 -1.58 23.68 -2.74
C THR A 301 -0.13 23.28 -3.02
N LEU A 302 0.22 22.03 -2.69
CA LEU A 302 1.53 21.46 -2.95
C LEU A 302 1.62 20.99 -4.42
N ASN A 303 2.68 21.38 -5.10
CA ASN A 303 3.11 20.79 -6.37
C ASN A 303 4.51 20.21 -6.16
N GLY A 304 4.64 18.89 -6.23
CA GLY A 304 5.81 18.10 -5.94
C GLY A 304 5.65 17.18 -4.73
N GLN A 305 6.79 16.70 -4.21
CA GLN A 305 6.84 15.71 -3.15
C GLN A 305 7.54 16.25 -1.92
N LEU A 306 6.90 16.12 -0.76
CA LEU A 306 7.43 16.65 0.50
C LEU A 306 6.97 15.82 1.70
N THR A 307 7.89 15.54 2.62
CA THR A 307 7.59 15.03 3.96
C THR A 307 7.97 16.08 4.99
N ILE A 308 7.03 16.48 5.84
CA ILE A 308 7.24 17.43 6.93
C ILE A 308 7.25 16.64 8.24
N LEU A 309 8.40 16.64 8.90
CA LEU A 309 8.59 16.08 10.24
C LEU A 309 8.60 17.21 11.26
N ALA A 310 7.73 17.16 12.25
CA ALA A 310 7.66 18.12 13.35
C ALA A 310 7.90 17.43 14.70
N ASP A 311 8.80 17.98 15.53
CA ASP A 311 8.94 17.56 16.93
C ASP A 311 7.75 18.06 17.79
N GLY A 312 7.09 19.14 17.35
CA GLY A 312 5.85 19.69 17.91
C GLY A 312 4.58 19.21 17.21
N ASN A 313 3.49 19.95 17.38
CA ASN A 313 2.23 19.70 16.65
C ASN A 313 2.37 20.13 15.18
N ILE A 314 1.62 19.47 14.30
CA ILE A 314 1.30 19.99 12.96
C ILE A 314 -0.15 20.49 12.98
N ARG A 315 -0.37 21.75 12.65
CA ARG A 315 -1.68 22.40 12.59
C ARG A 315 -2.03 22.69 11.12
N ILE A 316 -3.12 22.11 10.64
CA ILE A 316 -3.68 22.34 9.32
C ILE A 316 -4.56 23.58 9.41
N TRP A 317 -4.10 24.70 8.84
CA TRP A 317 -4.76 26.02 8.99
C TRP A 317 -5.87 26.25 7.97
N ASP A 318 -5.75 25.65 6.81
CA ASP A 318 -6.73 25.70 5.72
C ASP A 318 -6.50 24.43 4.88
N ASP A 319 -7.21 24.31 3.77
CA ASP A 319 -7.07 23.27 2.78
C ASP A 319 -5.62 22.92 2.46
N LEU A 320 -5.30 21.63 2.43
CA LEU A 320 -4.08 21.05 1.90
C LEU A 320 -4.41 20.23 0.66
N LYS A 321 -4.05 20.76 -0.51
CA LYS A 321 -4.35 20.16 -1.81
C LYS A 321 -3.07 19.82 -2.56
N TYR A 322 -3.16 18.85 -3.44
CA TYR A 322 -2.21 18.66 -4.53
C TYR A 322 -2.58 19.56 -5.71
N ALA A 323 -1.58 20.00 -6.47
CA ALA A 323 -1.81 20.80 -7.66
C ALA A 323 -2.44 19.95 -8.77
N ASP A 324 -2.09 18.66 -8.81
CA ASP A 324 -2.75 17.65 -9.62
C ASP A 324 -3.55 16.68 -8.72
N ASP A 325 -4.88 16.83 -8.72
CA ASP A 325 -5.76 16.11 -7.79
C ASP A 325 -5.81 14.60 -8.09
N PRO A 326 -5.39 13.73 -7.16
CA PRO A 326 -5.34 12.29 -7.35
C PRO A 326 -6.72 11.62 -7.43
N ASN A 327 -7.78 12.32 -7.02
CA ASN A 327 -9.14 11.84 -7.20
C ASN A 327 -9.60 11.89 -8.66
N VAL A 328 -8.97 12.74 -9.48
CA VAL A 328 -9.25 12.92 -10.90
C VAL A 328 -8.14 12.31 -11.75
N ASN A 329 -6.87 12.58 -11.40
CA ASN A 329 -5.70 12.04 -12.08
C ASN A 329 -4.96 11.02 -11.18
N PRO A 330 -5.19 9.71 -11.36
CA PRO A 330 -4.50 8.68 -10.58
C PRO A 330 -2.98 8.63 -10.84
N ASN A 331 -2.47 9.33 -11.86
CA ASN A 331 -1.04 9.42 -12.18
C ASN A 331 -0.36 10.67 -11.60
N SER A 332 -1.06 11.49 -10.81
CA SER A 332 -0.48 12.63 -10.11
C SER A 332 0.84 12.24 -9.44
N ASP A 333 1.84 13.11 -9.53
CA ASP A 333 3.18 12.93 -8.94
C ASP A 333 3.35 13.69 -7.61
N ASP A 334 2.29 14.35 -7.15
CA ASP A 334 2.23 15.10 -5.90
C ASP A 334 2.00 14.18 -4.69
N PHE A 335 2.89 14.30 -3.68
CA PHE A 335 2.83 13.53 -2.44
C PHE A 335 3.25 14.37 -1.22
N LEU A 336 2.33 14.55 -0.27
CA LEU A 336 2.59 15.20 1.01
C LEU A 336 2.56 14.17 2.14
N GLY A 337 3.63 14.15 2.94
CA GLY A 337 3.70 13.45 4.21
C GLY A 337 3.70 14.43 5.37
N LEU A 338 2.79 14.28 6.32
CA LEU A 338 2.81 14.97 7.60
C LEU A 338 3.20 13.97 8.68
N VAL A 339 4.27 14.24 9.43
CA VAL A 339 4.75 13.40 10.52
C VAL A 339 4.96 14.26 11.75
N SER A 340 4.14 14.04 12.78
CA SER A 340 4.16 14.79 14.03
C SER A 340 4.56 13.88 15.18
N TYR A 341 5.52 14.31 15.99
CA TYR A 341 5.82 13.71 17.29
C TYR A 341 4.77 14.09 18.37
N ARG A 342 3.80 14.95 18.03
CA ARG A 342 2.63 15.25 18.88
C ARG A 342 1.36 14.97 18.10
N ASN A 343 0.45 15.94 18.02
CA ASN A 343 -0.80 15.81 17.31
C ASN A 343 -0.69 16.35 15.89
N VAL A 344 -1.57 15.85 15.03
CA VAL A 344 -1.92 16.53 13.78
C VAL A 344 -3.33 17.09 13.97
N ILE A 345 -3.43 18.42 13.95
CA ILE A 345 -4.61 19.14 14.41
C ILE A 345 -5.22 19.87 13.20
N ILE A 346 -6.49 19.64 12.93
CA ILE A 346 -7.27 20.56 12.07
C ILE A 346 -7.57 21.78 12.93
N ALA A 347 -6.94 22.91 12.62
CA ALA A 347 -7.06 24.13 13.41
C ALA A 347 -8.49 24.68 13.36
N ASP A 348 -8.91 25.35 14.43
CA ASP A 348 -10.17 26.10 14.49
C ASP A 348 -9.98 27.51 13.89
N SER A 349 -9.41 27.54 12.69
CA SER A 349 -9.11 28.75 11.92
C SER A 349 -10.36 29.26 11.17
N ASP A 350 -10.30 30.49 10.67
CA ASP A 350 -11.42 31.06 9.90
C ASP A 350 -11.75 30.27 8.62
N PRO A 351 -10.78 29.74 7.85
CA PRO A 351 -11.08 28.93 6.66
C PRO A 351 -11.73 27.58 7.00
N ASN A 352 -11.30 26.93 8.08
CA ASN A 352 -11.79 25.62 8.47
C ASN A 352 -13.18 25.65 9.14
N GLN A 353 -14.05 26.63 8.85
CA GLN A 353 -15.41 26.69 9.44
C GLN A 353 -16.48 26.04 8.57
N ASN A 354 -16.18 25.73 7.30
CA ASN A 354 -17.12 25.11 6.37
C ASN A 354 -16.39 24.23 5.35
N ASP A 355 -16.21 22.97 5.73
CA ASP A 355 -15.39 21.96 5.06
C ASP A 355 -13.87 22.20 5.20
N VAL A 356 -13.10 21.12 5.03
CA VAL A 356 -11.64 21.16 4.87
C VAL A 356 -11.20 20.02 3.97
N ILE A 357 -10.30 20.31 3.02
CA ILE A 357 -9.73 19.34 2.10
C ILE A 357 -8.31 19.02 2.54
N ILE A 358 -8.00 17.73 2.69
CA ILE A 358 -6.68 17.27 3.14
C ILE A 358 -6.21 16.15 2.24
N GLN A 359 -5.19 16.42 1.43
CA GLN A 359 -4.53 15.45 0.56
C GLN A 359 -3.11 15.20 1.10
N ALA A 360 -2.96 14.16 1.93
CA ALA A 360 -1.70 13.84 2.60
C ALA A 360 -1.69 12.42 3.23
N ALA A 361 -0.51 11.84 3.38
CA ALA A 361 -0.27 10.80 4.38
C ALA A 361 0.04 11.44 5.73
N ILE A 362 -0.74 11.11 6.75
CA ILE A 362 -0.70 11.75 8.07
C ILE A 362 -0.20 10.74 9.10
N MET A 363 0.76 11.15 9.91
CA MET A 363 1.29 10.38 11.03
C MET A 363 1.37 11.23 12.29
N ALA A 364 0.79 10.75 13.40
CA ALA A 364 0.86 11.36 14.73
C ALA A 364 1.36 10.32 15.74
N TRP A 365 2.66 10.32 16.05
CA TRP A 365 3.28 9.29 16.89
C TRP A 365 4.67 9.68 17.38
N ASN A 366 5.01 9.33 18.63
CA ASN A 366 6.35 9.56 19.19
C ASN A 366 7.00 8.38 19.93
N GLY A 367 6.37 7.21 19.93
CA GLY A 367 6.91 6.03 20.62
C GLY A 367 6.48 5.84 22.06
N GLY A 368 5.49 6.57 22.59
CA GLY A 368 4.72 6.08 23.74
C GLY A 368 3.93 7.10 24.55
N ALA A 369 2.75 6.67 25.01
CA ALA A 369 1.74 7.28 25.91
C ALA A 369 0.59 8.08 25.25
N ASN A 370 -0.41 7.35 24.73
CA ASN A 370 -1.85 7.65 24.67
C ASN A 370 -2.39 9.02 24.20
N ASP A 371 -1.59 9.97 23.69
CA ASP A 371 -2.10 11.32 23.43
C ASP A 371 -1.72 11.90 22.04
N ARG A 372 -1.27 11.06 21.10
CA ARG A 372 -0.95 11.52 19.72
C ARG A 372 -1.99 11.07 18.75
N ASN A 373 -2.72 12.04 18.24
CA ASN A 373 -3.89 11.79 17.44
C ASN A 373 -4.02 12.80 16.29
N PHE A 374 -4.77 12.36 15.28
CA PHE A 374 -5.36 13.25 14.30
C PHE A 374 -6.70 13.75 14.83
N ILE A 375 -6.80 15.04 15.14
CA ILE A 375 -7.92 15.61 15.90
C ILE A 375 -8.37 16.95 15.30
N ALA A 376 -9.64 17.30 15.46
CA ALA A 376 -10.08 18.67 15.20
C ALA A 376 -9.98 19.51 16.49
N GLU A 377 -9.35 20.67 16.40
CA GLU A 377 -9.34 21.64 17.52
C GLU A 377 -10.79 22.01 17.88
N ASN A 378 -11.10 22.01 19.17
CA ASN A 378 -12.45 22.26 19.70
C ASN A 378 -13.56 21.37 19.10
N TRP A 379 -13.27 20.13 18.70
CA TRP A 379 -14.23 19.20 18.07
C TRP A 379 -15.59 19.08 18.79
N ASN A 380 -15.64 19.29 20.11
CA ASN A 380 -16.83 19.21 20.97
C ASN A 380 -17.50 20.57 21.28
N LYS A 381 -16.91 21.68 20.84
CA LYS A 381 -17.38 23.05 21.13
C LYS A 381 -17.60 23.89 19.88
N ARG A 382 -16.93 23.56 18.79
CA ARG A 382 -17.15 24.24 17.50
C ARG A 382 -18.51 23.85 16.91
N PRO A 383 -19.20 24.76 16.20
CA PRO A 383 -20.43 24.42 15.49
C PRO A 383 -20.16 23.36 14.41
N PRO A 384 -21.21 22.73 13.85
CA PRO A 384 -21.07 21.92 12.65
C PRO A 384 -20.28 22.67 11.58
N SER A 385 -19.12 22.13 11.21
CA SER A 385 -18.12 22.77 10.36
C SER A 385 -18.01 22.10 8.98
N GLY A 386 -19.05 21.39 8.55
CA GLY A 386 -19.06 20.65 7.29
C GLY A 386 -18.35 19.28 7.39
N ALA A 387 -17.55 18.95 6.38
CA ALA A 387 -16.91 17.66 6.19
C ALA A 387 -15.38 17.79 5.98
N ILE A 388 -14.65 16.81 6.49
CA ILE A 388 -13.23 16.62 6.15
C ILE A 388 -13.15 15.72 4.93
N TYR A 389 -12.75 16.28 3.80
CA TYR A 389 -12.44 15.56 2.57
C TYR A 389 -10.98 15.14 2.59
N LEU A 390 -10.71 13.97 3.16
CA LEU A 390 -9.35 13.43 3.24
C LEU A 390 -9.09 12.46 2.10
N THR A 391 -8.03 12.70 1.32
CA THR A 391 -7.48 11.73 0.35
C THR A 391 -6.07 11.37 0.77
N GLY A 392 -5.89 10.16 1.30
CA GLY A 392 -4.57 9.73 1.78
C GLY A 392 -4.64 8.63 2.83
N GLY A 393 -3.94 8.80 3.95
CA GLY A 393 -3.93 7.82 5.04
C GLY A 393 -3.63 8.46 6.38
N ILE A 394 -4.14 7.87 7.46
CA ILE A 394 -3.92 8.30 8.84
C ILE A 394 -3.27 7.17 9.63
N CYS A 395 -2.11 7.47 10.21
CA CYS A 395 -1.41 6.66 11.18
C CYS A 395 -1.32 7.44 12.50
N GLN A 396 -1.79 6.87 13.61
CA GLN A 396 -1.84 7.59 14.89
C GLN A 396 -1.71 6.65 16.08
N GLU A 397 -1.21 7.15 17.21
CA GLU A 397 -1.19 6.38 18.46
C GLU A 397 -2.59 6.13 18.97
N GLU A 398 -3.32 7.22 19.20
CA GLU A 398 -4.67 7.25 19.73
C GLU A 398 -5.61 7.76 18.64
N ARG A 399 -6.83 7.23 18.57
CA ARG A 399 -7.84 7.74 17.63
C ARG A 399 -8.38 9.09 18.12
N GLY A 400 -8.11 10.16 17.39
CA GLY A 400 -8.63 11.49 17.71
C GLY A 400 -10.06 11.75 17.22
N PRO A 401 -10.89 12.46 17.99
CA PRO A 401 -12.22 12.90 17.54
C PRO A 401 -12.13 14.14 16.65
N VAL A 402 -12.96 14.17 15.61
CA VAL A 402 -13.06 15.34 14.71
C VAL A 402 -14.42 16.04 14.79
N GLY A 403 -15.38 15.44 15.50
CA GLY A 403 -16.72 15.97 15.71
C GLY A 403 -17.56 15.09 16.63
N GLN A 404 -18.73 15.59 17.02
CA GLN A 404 -19.75 14.90 17.80
C GLN A 404 -21.01 14.69 16.97
N PHE A 405 -21.66 13.54 17.14
CA PHE A 405 -22.88 13.17 16.42
C PHE A 405 -23.97 12.80 17.42
N ALA A 406 -25.22 13.13 17.09
CA ALA A 406 -26.40 12.81 17.88
C ALA A 406 -26.78 11.33 17.76
N GLY A 407 -26.16 10.46 18.55
CA GLY A 407 -26.52 9.04 18.69
C GLY A 407 -26.75 8.31 17.34
N GLY A 408 -27.65 7.33 17.32
CA GLY A 408 -27.95 6.51 16.13
C GLY A 408 -28.51 7.24 14.91
N SER A 409 -28.68 8.57 14.95
CA SER A 409 -29.16 9.37 13.80
C SER A 409 -28.03 9.80 12.85
N GLY A 410 -26.77 9.77 13.29
CA GLY A 410 -25.62 10.23 12.49
C GLY A 410 -25.59 11.73 12.21
N ILE A 411 -26.50 12.52 12.79
CA ILE A 411 -26.56 13.98 12.61
C ILE A 411 -25.43 14.64 13.41
N ILE A 412 -24.63 15.45 12.73
CA ILE A 412 -23.54 16.19 13.36
C ILE A 412 -24.05 17.27 14.33
N GLN A 413 -23.45 17.34 15.51
CA GLN A 413 -23.73 18.35 16.55
C GLN A 413 -22.59 19.36 16.65
N ASN A 414 -21.35 18.89 16.56
CA ASN A 414 -20.14 19.71 16.66
C ASN A 414 -19.05 19.16 15.74
N GLY A 415 -18.16 20.03 15.27
CA GLY A 415 -16.98 19.62 14.49
C GLY A 415 -17.31 19.21 13.06
N PHE A 416 -16.59 18.22 12.54
CA PHE A 416 -16.68 17.79 11.15
C PHE A 416 -17.27 16.39 10.97
N SER A 417 -17.98 16.20 9.87
CA SER A 417 -18.29 14.90 9.31
C SER A 417 -17.08 14.33 8.55
N LYS A 418 -17.02 13.01 8.37
CA LYS A 418 -15.86 12.34 7.78
C LYS A 418 -16.14 11.95 6.33
N ARG A 419 -15.33 12.45 5.40
CA ARG A 419 -15.31 12.04 3.98
C ARG A 419 -13.91 11.56 3.65
N TYR A 420 -13.54 10.43 4.23
CA TYR A 420 -12.20 9.90 4.10
C TYR A 420 -12.11 8.88 2.97
N ARG A 421 -11.09 9.01 2.15
CA ARG A 421 -10.79 8.13 1.03
C ARG A 421 -9.31 7.80 1.04
N TYR A 422 -8.98 6.53 0.86
CA TYR A 422 -7.60 6.14 0.66
C TYR A 422 -7.08 6.60 -0.69
N ASP A 423 -5.85 7.07 -0.70
CA ASP A 423 -5.10 7.28 -1.93
C ASP A 423 -4.46 5.95 -2.36
N PRO A 424 -4.96 5.28 -3.41
CA PRO A 424 -4.46 3.97 -3.84
C PRO A 424 -2.99 4.01 -4.27
N ARG A 425 -2.47 5.19 -4.66
CA ARG A 425 -1.07 5.36 -5.05
C ARG A 425 -0.11 5.04 -3.90
N PHE A 426 -0.58 5.10 -2.64
CA PHE A 426 0.22 4.75 -1.48
C PHE A 426 0.56 3.26 -1.34
N ARG A 427 0.01 2.41 -2.21
CA ARG A 427 0.41 0.99 -2.31
C ARG A 427 1.78 0.82 -2.97
N ASP A 428 2.11 1.73 -3.88
CA ASP A 428 3.29 1.64 -4.76
C ASP A 428 4.32 2.74 -4.48
N LYS A 429 3.86 3.91 -4.03
CA LYS A 429 4.69 5.08 -3.73
C LYS A 429 4.39 5.61 -2.33
N ALA A 430 5.29 6.39 -1.77
CA ALA A 430 5.06 7.08 -0.50
C ALA A 430 5.69 8.47 -0.57
N PRO A 431 5.31 9.42 0.30
CA PRO A 431 6.04 10.66 0.42
C PRO A 431 7.54 10.40 0.69
N PRO A 432 8.45 11.30 0.27
CA PRO A 432 9.88 11.08 0.36
C PRO A 432 10.31 10.73 1.79
N TYR A 433 11.00 9.60 1.96
CA TYR A 433 11.48 9.12 3.28
C TYR A 433 10.39 9.06 4.37
N TYR A 434 9.13 8.80 3.99
CA TYR A 434 8.05 8.62 4.96
C TYR A 434 8.37 7.48 5.93
N PRO A 435 7.95 7.57 7.21
CA PRO A 435 8.30 6.58 8.23
C PRO A 435 7.79 5.18 7.88
N LEU A 436 8.58 4.18 8.29
CA LEU A 436 8.39 2.79 7.92
C LEU A 436 7.85 1.98 9.10
N VAL A 437 6.76 1.26 8.89
CA VAL A 437 6.12 0.35 9.84
C VAL A 437 6.96 -0.91 9.97
N ASN A 438 7.15 -1.36 11.20
CA ASN A 438 7.75 -2.66 11.48
C ASN A 438 6.66 -3.66 11.89
N TYR A 439 6.82 -4.94 11.54
CA TYR A 439 5.93 -5.99 12.03
C TYR A 439 6.71 -6.93 12.91
N ARG A 440 6.40 -6.93 14.20
CA ARG A 440 7.10 -7.80 15.16
C ARG A 440 6.77 -9.26 14.86
N GLY A 441 7.81 -10.05 14.60
CA GLY A 441 7.66 -11.49 14.36
C GLY A 441 7.07 -11.86 12.99
N ILE A 442 6.65 -10.89 12.16
CA ILE A 442 6.16 -11.16 10.80
C ILE A 442 7.29 -10.86 9.82
N ARG A 443 7.80 -11.91 9.18
CA ARG A 443 8.83 -11.79 8.14
C ARG A 443 8.16 -11.28 6.86
N GLN A 444 8.68 -10.17 6.33
CA GLN A 444 8.26 -9.70 5.01
C GLN A 444 9.20 -10.28 3.96
N LEU A 445 8.64 -11.01 2.98
CA LEU A 445 9.35 -11.45 1.78
C LEU A 445 9.13 -10.42 0.68
N GLN A 446 10.19 -9.71 0.32
CA GLN A 446 10.17 -8.80 -0.81
C GLN A 446 10.81 -9.48 -2.01
N LEU A 447 10.06 -9.61 -3.11
CA LEU A 447 10.60 -10.03 -4.40
C LEU A 447 11.51 -8.93 -4.94
N ILE A 448 12.77 -9.24 -5.20
CA ILE A 448 13.77 -8.31 -5.75
C ILE A 448 13.80 -8.41 -7.26
N SER A 449 13.78 -9.64 -7.78
CA SER A 449 13.80 -9.91 -9.21
C SER A 449 13.27 -11.31 -9.50
N TRP A 450 12.75 -11.46 -10.71
CA TRP A 450 12.14 -12.66 -11.23
C TRP A 450 12.68 -12.95 -12.62
N TRP A 451 13.04 -14.20 -12.89
CA TRP A 451 13.44 -14.69 -14.20
C TRP A 451 12.77 -16.03 -14.49
N GLU A 452 12.21 -16.12 -15.69
CA GLU A 452 11.62 -17.31 -16.29
C GLU A 452 12.34 -17.65 -17.58
#